data_AF-A0A7L4B7F3-F1
#
_entry.id   AF-A0A7L4B7F3-F1
#
_cell.length_a   1.000
_cell.length_b   1.000
_cell.length_c   1.000
_cell.angle_alpha   90.00
_cell.angle_beta   90.00
_cell.angle_gamma   90.00
#
_symmetry.space_group_name_H-M   'P 1'
#
loop_
_entity.id
_entity.type
_entity.pdbx_description
1 polymer ?
#
loop_
_entity_poly.entity_id
_entity_poly.type
_entity_poly.pdbx_seq_one_letter_code
_entity_poly.pdbx_strand_id
1 'polypeptide(L)'
;LLLVTDTVNLSKTFCYPLKIHISLIRLEIWVRSNFIRYSQDREVVFKNFNNWGNRAFSQRMEYDIAHLFTYTDFGLTVGLAYVGSICHPGYQSSVVSHIRRDFIRFAIIFTHELGHNLGMEHVCGEATKCFMMGDSLDGTKPFSDCSRQRYSELIGRGDGNCLCNIPEPHRLLHFKYCGNKVIDEGEQCDWGG
;
A
#
# COMPACT_ATOMS: atom_id res chain seq x y z
N LEU A 1 7.14 6.22 -12.60
CA LEU A 1 6.44 4.93 -12.75
C LEU A 1 7.19 3.83 -12.01
N LEU A 2 8.47 3.61 -12.37
CA LEU A 2 9.36 2.62 -11.74
C LEU A 2 9.33 2.64 -10.21
N LEU A 3 9.43 3.83 -9.59
CA LEU A 3 9.39 3.92 -8.12
C LEU A 3 8.13 3.31 -7.50
N VAL A 4 6.95 3.51 -8.10
CA VAL A 4 5.69 2.96 -7.58
C VAL A 4 5.66 1.45 -7.73
N THR A 5 6.08 0.95 -8.90
CA THR A 5 6.11 -0.49 -9.18
C THR A 5 7.13 -1.23 -8.34
N ASP A 6 8.33 -0.68 -8.18
CA ASP A 6 9.41 -1.26 -7.39
C ASP A 6 9.02 -1.33 -5.91
N THR A 7 8.37 -0.28 -5.42
CA THR A 7 7.82 -0.21 -4.06
C THR A 7 6.79 -1.31 -3.83
N VAL A 8 5.80 -1.44 -4.73
CA VAL A 8 4.77 -2.47 -4.63
C VAL A 8 5.39 -3.87 -4.72
N ASN A 9 6.34 -4.08 -5.64
CA ASN A 9 7.01 -5.36 -5.83
C ASN A 9 7.83 -5.77 -4.61
N LEU A 10 8.62 -4.86 -4.03
CA LEU A 10 9.36 -5.13 -2.80
C LEU A 10 8.42 -5.41 -1.61
N SER A 11 7.31 -4.69 -1.53
CA SER A 11 6.31 -4.86 -0.47
C SER A 11 5.59 -6.21 -0.55
N LYS A 12 5.46 -6.82 -1.74
CA LYS A 12 5.00 -8.21 -1.88
C LYS A 12 5.91 -9.17 -1.11
N THR A 13 7.23 -9.00 -1.22
CA THR A 13 8.21 -9.82 -0.49
C THR A 13 8.06 -9.65 1.02
N PHE A 14 7.80 -8.42 1.49
CA PHE A 14 7.58 -8.14 2.91
C PHE A 14 6.29 -8.74 3.47
N CYS A 15 5.24 -8.79 2.65
CA CYS A 15 3.94 -9.34 3.03
C CYS A 15 3.82 -10.87 2.79
N TYR A 16 4.77 -11.47 2.08
CA TYR A 16 4.77 -12.92 1.81
C TYR A 16 4.64 -13.80 3.06
N PRO A 17 5.33 -13.51 4.20
CA PRO A 17 5.16 -14.29 5.44
C PRO A 17 3.75 -14.23 6.04
N LEU A 18 2.94 -13.22 5.68
CA LEU A 18 1.54 -13.09 6.08
C LEU A 18 0.59 -13.85 5.15
N LYS A 19 1.11 -14.48 4.09
CA LYS A 19 0.33 -15.10 3.01
C LYS A 19 -0.61 -14.12 2.30
N ILE A 20 -0.22 -12.85 2.24
CA ILE A 20 -0.93 -11.79 1.51
C ILE A 20 -0.27 -11.60 0.15
N HIS A 21 -1.08 -11.53 -0.89
CA HIS A 21 -0.63 -11.17 -2.23
C HIS A 21 -1.10 -9.76 -2.59
N ILE A 22 -0.15 -8.84 -2.84
CA ILE A 22 -0.47 -7.47 -3.24
C ILE A 22 -0.61 -7.41 -4.76
N SER A 23 -1.78 -7.01 -5.24
CA SER A 23 -2.05 -6.85 -6.67
C SER A 23 -2.35 -5.39 -7.01
N LEU A 24 -1.54 -4.78 -7.88
CA LEU A 24 -1.81 -3.43 -8.37
C LEU A 24 -2.81 -3.51 -9.53
N ILE A 25 -4.06 -3.11 -9.28
CA ILE A 25 -5.13 -3.14 -10.29
C ILE A 25 -5.38 -1.79 -10.96
N ARG A 26 -4.89 -0.68 -10.37
CA ARG A 26 -5.07 0.67 -10.90
C ARG A 26 -4.00 1.62 -10.38
N LEU A 27 -3.52 2.50 -11.26
CA LEU A 27 -2.66 3.63 -10.92
C LEU A 27 -3.23 4.90 -11.57
N GLU A 28 -3.55 5.92 -10.77
CA GLU A 28 -3.95 7.25 -11.27
C GLU A 28 -2.87 8.28 -10.93
N ILE A 29 -2.36 8.98 -11.95
CA ILE A 29 -1.36 10.05 -11.78
C ILE A 29 -2.02 11.38 -12.09
N TRP A 30 -2.03 12.29 -11.10
CA TRP A 30 -2.70 13.58 -11.21
C TRP A 30 -1.78 14.63 -11.83
N VAL A 31 -1.66 14.61 -13.17
CA VAL A 31 -0.70 15.47 -13.90
C VAL A 31 -1.17 16.92 -14.05
N ARG A 32 -2.48 17.14 -14.24
CA ARG A 32 -3.02 18.49 -14.53
C ARG A 32 -3.35 19.28 -13.26
N SER A 33 -3.93 18.60 -12.27
CA SER A 33 -4.41 19.20 -11.03
C SER A 33 -4.71 18.12 -10.02
N ASN A 34 -4.63 18.45 -8.73
CA ASN A 34 -5.02 17.54 -7.66
C ASN A 34 -6.55 17.43 -7.56
N PHE A 35 -7.08 16.22 -7.44
CA PHE A 35 -8.51 16.00 -7.20
C PHE A 35 -8.93 16.21 -5.74
N ILE A 36 -7.96 16.47 -4.87
CA ILE A 36 -8.17 16.81 -3.47
C ILE A 36 -7.50 18.14 -3.15
N ARG A 37 -8.06 18.84 -2.18
CA ARG A 37 -7.41 20.00 -1.59
C ARG A 37 -6.23 19.53 -0.72
N TYR A 38 -5.04 19.99 -1.05
CA TYR A 38 -3.84 19.74 -0.27
C TYR A 38 -3.71 20.71 0.91
N SER A 39 -3.06 20.23 1.97
CA SER A 39 -2.74 20.95 3.18
C SER A 39 -1.35 20.50 3.68
N GLN A 40 -0.72 21.30 4.53
CA GLN A 40 0.44 20.86 5.31
C GLN A 40 0.04 19.93 6.47
N ASP A 41 -1.24 19.91 6.82
CA ASP A 41 -1.81 18.98 7.77
C ASP A 41 -2.12 17.64 7.09
N ARG A 42 -1.43 16.58 7.52
CA ARG A 42 -1.60 15.22 7.00
C ARG A 42 -3.00 14.67 7.22
N GLU A 43 -3.66 14.99 8.33
CA GLU A 43 -4.98 14.46 8.65
C GLU A 43 -6.02 15.06 7.71
N VAL A 44 -5.84 16.34 7.36
CA VAL A 44 -6.66 17.02 6.36
C VAL A 44 -6.46 16.39 4.98
N VAL A 45 -5.21 16.15 4.56
CA VAL A 45 -4.92 15.49 3.27
C VAL A 45 -5.51 14.09 3.23
N PHE A 46 -5.30 13.30 4.28
CA PHE A 46 -5.81 11.94 4.40
C PHE A 46 -7.34 11.90 4.35
N LYS A 47 -8.02 12.74 5.13
CA LYS A 47 -9.48 12.85 5.12
C LYS A 47 -10.01 13.27 3.75
N ASN A 48 -9.34 14.23 3.09
CA ASN A 48 -9.74 14.66 1.75
C ASN A 48 -9.55 13.54 0.71
N PHE A 49 -8.46 12.76 0.81
CA PHE A 49 -8.24 11.60 -0.03
C PHE A 49 -9.28 10.52 0.17
N ASN A 50 -9.57 10.16 1.42
CA ASN A 50 -10.61 9.19 1.75
C ASN A 50 -11.99 9.63 1.19
N ASN A 51 -12.35 10.90 1.40
CA ASN A 51 -13.60 11.46 0.87
C ASN A 51 -13.68 11.42 -0.66
N TRP A 52 -12.58 11.72 -1.35
CA TRP A 52 -12.51 11.59 -2.81
C TRP A 52 -12.64 10.13 -3.26
N GLY A 53 -11.95 9.22 -2.57
CA GLY A 53 -12.04 7.78 -2.82
C GLY A 53 -13.49 7.30 -2.77
N ASN A 54 -14.20 7.66 -1.70
CA ASN A 54 -15.59 7.27 -1.47
C ASN A 54 -16.61 7.91 -2.43
N ARG A 55 -16.34 9.12 -2.94
CA ARG A 55 -17.29 9.86 -3.79
C ARG A 55 -17.06 9.64 -5.28
N ALA A 56 -15.83 9.38 -5.69
CA ALA A 56 -15.44 9.38 -7.10
C ALA A 56 -14.70 8.11 -7.51
N PHE A 57 -13.81 7.57 -6.69
CA PHE A 57 -13.01 6.40 -7.09
C PHE A 57 -13.81 5.09 -6.98
N SER A 58 -14.53 4.89 -5.87
CA SER A 58 -15.41 3.72 -5.63
C SER A 58 -16.53 3.58 -6.65
N GLN A 59 -17.00 4.69 -7.23
CA GLN A 59 -18.02 4.67 -8.29
C GLN A 59 -17.47 4.16 -9.63
N ARG A 60 -16.15 4.16 -9.81
CA ARG A 60 -15.49 3.80 -11.07
C ARG A 60 -14.95 2.38 -11.06
N MET A 61 -14.62 1.84 -9.89
CA MET A 61 -14.08 0.49 -9.74
C MET A 61 -14.17 -0.03 -8.32
N GLU A 62 -14.27 -1.35 -8.18
CA GLU A 62 -14.11 -2.05 -6.91
C GLU A 62 -12.63 -2.29 -6.61
N TYR A 63 -12.23 -2.04 -5.36
CA TYR A 63 -10.87 -2.21 -4.85
C TYR A 63 -10.90 -2.48 -3.34
N ASP A 64 -9.83 -3.09 -2.83
CA ASP A 64 -9.74 -3.47 -1.41
C ASP A 64 -9.17 -2.34 -0.55
N ILE A 65 -8.17 -1.63 -1.08
CA ILE A 65 -7.50 -0.48 -0.46
C ILE A 65 -6.92 0.47 -1.51
N ALA A 66 -6.92 1.77 -1.23
CA ALA A 66 -6.26 2.79 -2.05
C ALA A 66 -5.20 3.55 -1.24
N HIS A 67 -3.99 3.68 -1.78
CA HIS A 67 -2.94 4.49 -1.15
C HIS A 67 -2.65 5.75 -1.99
N LEU A 68 -2.67 6.91 -1.36
CA LEU A 68 -2.19 8.15 -1.97
C LEU A 68 -0.69 8.27 -1.73
N PHE A 69 0.08 8.30 -2.81
CA PHE A 69 1.50 8.62 -2.74
C PHE A 69 1.70 10.09 -3.01
N THR A 70 2.42 10.78 -2.13
CA THR A 70 2.61 12.23 -2.22
C THR A 70 4.04 12.67 -2.02
N TYR A 71 4.36 13.81 -2.64
CA TYR A 71 5.62 14.54 -2.50
C TYR A 71 5.62 15.46 -1.27
N THR A 72 4.46 15.70 -0.65
CA THR A 72 4.36 16.55 0.55
C THR A 72 5.16 15.93 1.68
N ASP A 73 5.93 16.76 2.38
CA ASP A 73 6.65 16.37 3.59
C ASP A 73 5.82 16.78 4.81
N PHE A 74 5.35 15.79 5.57
CA PHE A 74 4.59 16.00 6.79
C PHE A 74 5.48 15.98 8.06
N GLY A 75 6.81 16.02 7.90
CA GLY A 75 7.78 16.01 8.99
C GLY A 75 8.18 14.60 9.42
N LEU A 76 8.11 14.33 10.73
CA LEU A 76 8.58 13.05 11.30
C LEU A 76 7.70 11.85 10.93
N THR A 77 6.40 12.08 10.74
CA THR A 77 5.47 11.02 10.36
C THR A 77 5.32 10.99 8.86
N VAL A 78 5.67 9.85 8.27
CA VAL A 78 5.81 9.69 6.84
C VAL A 78 4.62 8.98 6.17
N GLY A 79 3.59 8.63 6.93
CA GLY A 79 2.35 8.07 6.41
C GLY A 79 1.18 8.20 7.39
N LEU A 80 -0.02 7.83 6.95
CA LEU A 80 -1.22 7.75 7.79
C LEU A 80 -2.23 6.77 7.18
N ALA A 81 -2.81 5.92 8.02
CA ALA A 81 -3.77 4.90 7.63
C ALA A 81 -4.87 4.73 8.69
N TYR A 82 -6.06 4.30 8.26
CA TYR A 82 -7.07 3.79 9.19
C TYR A 82 -6.69 2.39 9.63
N VAL A 83 -6.76 2.12 10.94
CA VAL A 83 -6.43 0.81 11.49
C VAL A 83 -7.58 -0.17 11.28
N GLY A 84 -7.28 -1.36 10.75
CA GLY A 84 -8.26 -2.44 10.54
C GLY A 84 -9.33 -2.10 9.52
N SER A 85 -9.05 -1.18 8.59
CA SER A 85 -10.03 -0.68 7.62
C SER A 85 -9.99 -1.39 6.26
N ILE A 86 -9.13 -2.39 6.11
CA ILE A 86 -9.13 -3.23 4.91
C ILE A 86 -10.55 -3.77 4.71
N CYS A 87 -11.05 -3.77 3.48
CA CYS A 87 -12.42 -4.18 3.15
C CYS A 87 -13.56 -3.36 3.76
N HIS A 88 -13.30 -2.28 4.51
CA HIS A 88 -14.34 -1.50 5.17
C HIS A 88 -14.76 -0.28 4.34
N PRO A 89 -15.93 -0.32 3.65
CA PRO A 89 -16.34 0.76 2.75
C PRO A 89 -16.39 2.09 3.48
N GLY A 90 -15.82 3.13 2.90
CA GLY A 90 -15.70 4.42 3.57
C GLY A 90 -14.33 4.69 4.20
N TYR A 91 -13.51 3.66 4.46
CA TYR A 91 -12.24 3.79 5.19
C TYR A 91 -11.08 3.04 4.51
N GLN A 92 -11.27 2.57 3.28
CA GLN A 92 -10.28 1.84 2.48
C GLN A 92 -9.21 2.77 1.88
N SER A 93 -8.60 3.62 2.71
CA SER A 93 -7.56 4.54 2.25
C SER A 93 -6.40 4.69 3.23
N SER A 94 -5.26 5.09 2.66
CA SER A 94 -4.02 5.43 3.36
C SER A 94 -3.22 6.48 2.57
N VAL A 95 -2.33 7.21 3.24
CA VAL A 95 -1.41 8.17 2.63
C VAL A 95 0.01 7.76 2.95
N VAL A 96 0.86 7.74 1.92
CA VAL A 96 2.31 7.53 2.05
C VAL A 96 3.00 8.77 1.49
N SER A 97 3.77 9.44 2.32
CA SER A 97 4.46 10.66 1.95
C SER A 97 5.91 10.39 1.54
N HIS A 98 6.56 11.43 1.02
CA HIS A 98 7.98 11.42 0.74
C HIS A 98 8.43 10.42 -0.36
N ILE A 99 7.68 10.35 -1.46
CA ILE A 99 8.00 9.54 -2.66
C ILE A 99 9.29 9.97 -3.42
N ARG A 100 10.23 10.69 -2.79
CA ARG A 100 11.53 11.12 -3.37
C ARG A 100 12.75 10.47 -2.72
N ARG A 101 12.54 9.65 -1.69
CA ARG A 101 13.61 8.91 -1.01
C ARG A 101 13.87 7.58 -1.72
N ASP A 102 14.88 6.89 -1.21
CA ASP A 102 15.15 5.47 -1.45
C ASP A 102 13.84 4.64 -1.51
N PHE A 103 13.66 3.89 -2.59
CA PHE A 103 12.47 3.05 -2.80
C PHE A 103 12.33 1.97 -1.72
N ILE A 104 13.43 1.52 -1.11
CA ILE A 104 13.41 0.56 0.00
C ILE A 104 12.70 1.19 1.20
N ARG A 105 13.09 2.42 1.55
CA ARG A 105 12.42 3.19 2.61
C ARG A 105 10.95 3.39 2.31
N PHE A 106 10.64 3.76 1.07
CA PHE A 106 9.26 4.00 0.66
C PHE A 106 8.42 2.71 0.71
N ALA A 107 8.97 1.57 0.32
CA ALA A 107 8.32 0.26 0.45
C ALA A 107 8.05 -0.13 1.91
N ILE A 108 8.96 0.19 2.82
CA ILE A 108 8.77 -0.06 4.25
C ILE A 108 7.63 0.82 4.80
N ILE A 109 7.58 2.10 4.44
CA ILE A 109 6.49 2.99 4.88
C ILE A 109 5.16 2.54 4.27
N PHE A 110 5.12 2.24 2.98
CA PHE A 110 3.92 1.68 2.35
C PHE A 110 3.45 0.40 3.05
N THR A 111 4.37 -0.51 3.35
CA THR A 111 4.09 -1.76 4.07
C THR A 111 3.60 -1.51 5.50
N HIS A 112 4.12 -0.48 6.18
CA HIS A 112 3.67 -0.05 7.50
C HIS A 112 2.22 0.45 7.46
N GLU A 113 1.90 1.36 6.54
CA GLU A 113 0.54 1.90 6.40
C GLU A 113 -0.45 0.80 5.97
N LEU A 114 -0.02 -0.11 5.09
CA LEU A 114 -0.82 -1.29 4.73
C LEU A 114 -1.02 -2.21 5.95
N GLY A 115 0.00 -2.38 6.80
CA GLY A 115 -0.08 -3.10 8.06
C GLY A 115 -1.16 -2.52 8.98
N HIS A 116 -1.26 -1.19 9.08
CA HIS A 116 -2.36 -0.55 9.79
C HIS A 116 -3.72 -0.91 9.19
N ASN A 117 -3.91 -0.82 7.87
CA ASN A 117 -5.17 -1.23 7.25
C ASN A 117 -5.52 -2.71 7.54
N LEU A 118 -4.51 -3.57 7.65
CA LEU A 118 -4.61 -4.98 8.04
C LEU A 118 -4.76 -5.20 9.57
N GLY A 119 -5.01 -4.15 10.34
CA GLY A 119 -5.32 -4.21 11.77
C GLY A 119 -4.11 -4.21 12.69
N MET A 120 -2.90 -4.06 12.15
CA MET A 120 -1.67 -4.05 12.95
C MET A 120 -1.49 -2.70 13.64
N GLU A 121 -1.04 -2.73 14.88
CA GLU A 121 -0.72 -1.56 15.68
C GLU A 121 0.81 -1.43 15.81
N HIS A 122 1.31 -0.30 16.31
CA HIS A 122 2.73 -0.11 16.60
C HIS A 122 3.28 -1.03 17.70
N VAL A 123 2.41 -1.81 18.36
CA VAL A 123 2.80 -2.73 19.43
C VAL A 123 3.59 -3.91 18.82
N CYS A 124 4.89 -3.96 19.12
CA CYS A 124 5.81 -4.95 18.56
C CYS A 124 6.39 -5.91 19.63
N GLY A 125 5.78 -5.97 20.83
CA GLY A 125 6.25 -6.81 21.93
C GLY A 125 7.71 -6.53 22.31
N GLU A 126 8.55 -7.56 22.43
CA GLU A 126 9.99 -7.43 22.65
C GLU A 126 10.78 -6.99 21.40
N ALA A 127 10.16 -7.01 20.21
CA ALA A 127 10.82 -6.62 18.98
C ALA A 127 10.87 -5.08 18.87
N THR A 128 12.07 -4.53 19.07
CA THR A 128 12.32 -3.09 18.98
C THR A 128 12.52 -2.58 17.55
N LYS A 129 12.61 -3.50 16.57
CA LYS A 129 12.83 -3.20 15.15
C LYS A 129 11.96 -4.09 14.26
N CYS A 130 10.79 -3.61 13.88
CA CYS A 130 9.90 -4.28 12.92
C CYS A 130 9.24 -3.24 12.01
N PHE A 131 8.59 -3.68 10.91
CA PHE A 131 7.91 -2.76 9.99
C PHE A 131 6.92 -1.82 10.69
N MET A 132 6.27 -2.25 11.78
CA MET A 132 5.31 -1.43 12.53
C MET A 132 5.93 -0.39 13.49
N MET A 133 7.26 -0.34 13.66
CA MET A 133 7.91 0.60 14.59
C MET A 133 8.40 1.90 13.93
N GLY A 134 8.23 2.07 12.61
CA GLY A 134 8.43 3.34 11.89
C GLY A 134 9.87 3.90 11.81
N ASP A 135 10.80 3.48 12.68
CA ASP A 135 11.96 4.31 13.03
C ASP A 135 13.36 3.78 12.68
N SER A 136 13.49 2.68 11.93
CA SER A 136 14.82 2.30 11.44
C SER A 136 14.76 1.39 10.22
N LEU A 137 15.39 1.82 9.12
CA LEU A 137 15.72 0.98 7.96
C LEU A 137 16.88 0.03 8.27
N ASP A 138 17.74 0.43 9.22
CA ASP A 138 18.92 -0.34 9.61
C ASP A 138 18.52 -1.48 10.56
N GLY A 139 18.31 -2.65 9.95
CA GLY A 139 17.93 -3.86 10.65
C GLY A 139 16.44 -3.94 10.95
N THR A 140 15.57 -3.33 10.13
CA THR A 140 14.12 -3.58 10.20
C THR A 140 13.87 -5.07 10.02
N LYS A 141 13.24 -5.71 11.01
CA LYS A 141 12.78 -7.08 10.88
C LYS A 141 11.40 -7.12 10.21
N PRO A 142 10.97 -8.28 9.70
CA PRO A 142 9.60 -8.51 9.26
C PRO A 142 8.56 -8.17 10.34
N PHE A 143 7.28 -8.25 9.99
CA PHE A 143 6.19 -8.13 10.95
C PHE A 143 6.42 -9.03 12.19
N SER A 144 6.20 -8.45 13.37
CA SER A 144 6.36 -9.17 14.64
C SER A 144 5.23 -10.14 14.92
N ASP A 145 5.39 -10.97 15.94
CA ASP A 145 4.36 -11.90 16.41
C ASP A 145 3.09 -11.16 16.83
N CYS A 146 3.22 -10.02 17.50
CA CYS A 146 2.10 -9.16 17.86
C CYS A 146 1.36 -8.63 16.61
N SER A 147 2.11 -8.17 15.60
CA SER A 147 1.52 -7.70 14.34
C SER A 147 0.78 -8.84 13.62
N ARG A 148 1.36 -10.04 13.58
CA ARG A 148 0.75 -11.24 12.99
C ARG A 148 -0.50 -11.69 13.74
N GLN A 149 -0.50 -11.58 15.07
CA GLN A 149 -1.66 -11.87 15.90
C GLN A 149 -2.80 -10.90 15.59
N ARG A 150 -2.53 -9.59 15.56
CA ARG A 150 -3.55 -8.57 15.22
C ARG A 150 -4.18 -8.79 13.85
N TYR A 151 -3.35 -9.09 12.85
CA TYR A 151 -3.83 -9.48 11.52
C TYR A 151 -4.72 -10.73 11.59
N SER A 152 -4.31 -11.75 12.34
CA SER A 152 -5.09 -12.99 12.50
C SER A 152 -6.42 -12.76 13.22
N GLU A 153 -6.45 -11.86 14.20
CA GLU A 153 -7.69 -11.43 14.87
C GLU A 153 -8.64 -10.71 13.90
N LEU A 154 -8.11 -9.84 13.03
CA LEU A 154 -8.90 -9.15 11.99
C LEU A 154 -9.53 -10.16 11.02
N ILE A 155 -8.72 -11.09 10.49
CA ILE A 155 -9.23 -12.14 9.59
C ILE A 155 -10.24 -13.04 10.31
N GLY A 156 -9.98 -13.42 11.57
CA GLY A 156 -10.88 -14.25 12.36
C GLY A 156 -12.24 -13.63 12.65
N ARG A 157 -12.36 -12.29 12.62
CA ARG A 157 -13.63 -11.57 12.74
C ARG A 157 -14.41 -11.46 11.43
N GLY A 158 -13.79 -11.82 10.30
CA GLY A 158 -14.38 -11.67 8.97
C GLY A 158 -14.17 -10.29 8.33
N ASP A 159 -13.37 -9.43 8.95
CA ASP A 159 -13.12 -8.07 8.45
C ASP A 159 -12.18 -8.05 7.21
N GLY A 160 -11.63 -9.22 6.82
CA GLY A 160 -10.77 -9.38 5.63
C GLY A 160 -11.42 -10.07 4.44
N ASN A 161 -12.76 -10.20 4.39
CA ASN A 161 -13.45 -11.00 3.38
C ASN A 161 -13.20 -10.55 1.93
N CYS A 162 -12.93 -9.26 1.70
CA CYS A 162 -12.56 -8.76 0.37
C CYS A 162 -11.15 -9.14 -0.06
N LEU A 163 -10.35 -9.89 0.70
CA LEU A 163 -9.01 -10.32 0.28
C LEU A 163 -9.01 -11.70 -0.39
N CYS A 164 -10.17 -12.38 -0.41
CA CYS A 164 -10.30 -13.72 -0.99
C CYS A 164 -10.59 -13.72 -2.50
N ASN A 165 -10.87 -12.56 -3.08
CA ASN A 165 -11.17 -12.36 -4.50
C ASN A 165 -9.87 -12.12 -5.30
N ILE A 166 -9.23 -13.20 -5.75
CA ILE A 166 -8.05 -13.06 -6.62
C ILE A 166 -8.46 -12.27 -7.88
N PRO A 167 -7.81 -11.12 -8.18
CA PRO A 167 -8.18 -10.31 -9.33
C PRO A 167 -7.87 -11.05 -10.62
N GLU A 168 -8.81 -11.00 -11.56
CA GLU A 168 -8.65 -11.56 -12.90
C GLU A 168 -7.42 -10.98 -13.62
N PRO A 169 -6.70 -11.75 -14.43
CA PRO A 169 -5.45 -11.30 -15.08
C PRO A 169 -5.59 -10.00 -15.89
N HIS A 170 -6.76 -9.76 -16.49
CA HIS A 170 -7.05 -8.56 -17.29
C HIS A 170 -7.28 -7.29 -16.44
N ARG A 171 -7.53 -7.44 -15.14
CA ARG A 171 -7.66 -6.33 -14.18
C ARG A 171 -6.33 -5.91 -13.59
N LEU A 172 -5.29 -6.75 -13.70
CA LEU A 172 -3.96 -6.43 -13.22
C LEU A 172 -3.34 -5.35 -14.10
N LEU A 173 -2.71 -4.37 -13.46
CA LEU A 173 -1.97 -3.34 -14.18
C LEU A 173 -0.64 -3.94 -14.62
N HIS A 174 -0.55 -4.26 -15.91
CA HIS A 174 0.69 -4.69 -16.55
C HIS A 174 1.38 -3.46 -17.15
N PHE A 175 2.60 -3.19 -16.70
CA PHE A 175 3.45 -2.20 -17.37
C PHE A 175 4.21 -2.92 -18.46
N LYS A 176 4.12 -2.39 -19.68
CA LYS A 176 4.89 -2.93 -20.81
C LYS A 176 6.38 -2.72 -20.54
N TYR A 177 7.13 -3.79 -20.28
CA TYR A 177 8.58 -3.72 -20.15
C TYR A 177 9.24 -5.08 -20.33
N CYS A 178 10.31 -5.11 -21.13
CA CYS A 178 11.10 -6.30 -21.38
C CYS A 178 11.84 -6.77 -20.12
N GLY A 179 11.73 -8.05 -19.81
CA GLY A 179 12.27 -8.70 -18.62
C GLY A 179 11.20 -9.00 -17.56
N ASN A 180 9.91 -8.82 -17.86
CA ASN A 180 8.79 -9.09 -16.98
C ASN A 180 8.19 -10.50 -17.17
N LYS A 181 8.70 -11.28 -18.13
CA LYS A 181 8.24 -12.61 -18.55
C LYS A 181 6.83 -12.64 -19.14
N VAL A 182 6.34 -11.51 -19.62
CA VAL A 182 5.08 -11.34 -20.35
C VAL A 182 5.43 -10.77 -21.70
N ILE A 183 5.05 -11.44 -22.79
CA ILE A 183 5.31 -10.92 -24.13
C ILE A 183 4.35 -9.75 -24.38
N ASP A 184 4.86 -8.53 -24.27
CA ASP A 184 4.10 -7.31 -24.53
C ASP A 184 4.02 -6.99 -26.03
N GLU A 185 3.03 -6.19 -26.42
CA GLU A 185 2.87 -5.74 -27.82
C GLU A 185 4.12 -4.96 -28.29
N GLY A 186 4.84 -5.52 -29.25
CA GLY A 186 6.14 -5.01 -29.73
C GLY A 186 7.33 -5.89 -29.34
N GLU A 187 7.14 -6.84 -28.43
CA GLU A 187 8.15 -7.81 -28.03
C GLU A 187 8.00 -9.12 -28.79
N GLN A 188 9.13 -9.70 -29.20
CA GLN A 188 9.14 -11.03 -29.83
C GLN A 188 9.25 -12.16 -28.79
N CYS A 189 9.81 -11.84 -27.63
CA CYS A 189 10.01 -12.74 -26.49
C CYS A 189 10.30 -11.90 -25.24
N ASP A 190 10.00 -12.45 -24.06
CA ASP A 190 10.42 -11.92 -22.77
C ASP A 190 10.90 -13.07 -21.89
N TRP A 191 12.22 -13.17 -21.71
CA TRP A 191 12.88 -14.25 -20.96
C TRP A 191 13.10 -13.90 -19.48
N GLY A 192 12.66 -12.74 -19.02
CA GLY A 192 13.02 -12.19 -17.72
C GLY A 192 14.37 -11.47 -17.71
N GLY A 193 14.69 -10.83 -16.58
CA GLY A 193 16.01 -10.28 -16.26
C GLY A 193 16.88 -11.21 -15.44
#